data_AF-A0A8J6LHE3-F1
#
_entry.id   AF-A0A8J6LHE3-F1
#
_cell.length_a   1.000
_cell.length_b   1.000
_cell.length_c   1.000
_cell.angle_alpha   90.00
_cell.angle_beta   90.00
_cell.angle_gamma   90.00
#
_symmetry.space_group_name_H-M   'P 1'
#
loop_
_entity.id
_entity.type
_entity.pdbx_description
1 polymer ?
#
loop_
_entity_poly.entity_id
_entity_poly.type
_entity_poly.pdbx_seq_one_letter_code
_entity_poly.pdbx_strand_id
1 'polypeptide(L)'
;MKKLWLFPMIFFLLILLAGYLRWEKGPLQQVGAYQVQHLKDQWTGQRWVILYGGLAEESSDPDHRPYPLYSGEWLPYFSREELDLRLEEVLNRPEYQGKRQILQQRIKDLEIEAARVAESTDKAPAVTETERETVRQALYDATWELNTLYAGAKQVLLAEYRGEAKKRELLATAIWGFLLVVTFSFALHYFLAEVKRWKQVHETYEIVEYVTKNNRYPLGK
;
A
#
# COMPACT_ATOMS: atom_id res chain seq x y z
N MET A 1 -14.71 35.00 29.91
CA MET A 1 -13.71 33.97 30.28
C MET A 1 -13.16 33.34 29.00
N LYS A 2 -11.83 33.21 28.85
CA LYS A 2 -11.23 32.57 27.67
C LYS A 2 -11.51 31.06 27.72
N LYS A 3 -12.12 30.49 26.67
CA LYS A 3 -12.42 29.05 26.54
C LYS A 3 -11.13 28.29 26.16
N LEU A 4 -10.25 28.08 27.12
CA LEU A 4 -8.92 27.48 26.87
C LEU A 4 -8.99 26.03 26.35
N TRP A 5 -10.09 25.32 26.60
CA TRP A 5 -10.33 23.97 26.10
C TRP A 5 -10.58 23.90 24.58
N LEU A 6 -10.94 25.02 23.93
CA LEU A 6 -11.20 25.03 22.49
C LEU A 6 -9.96 24.72 21.67
N PHE A 7 -8.80 25.23 22.08
CA PHE A 7 -7.56 25.02 21.35
C PHE A 7 -7.18 23.52 21.20
N PRO A 8 -7.08 22.74 22.30
CA PRO A 8 -6.77 21.32 22.17
C PRO A 8 -7.88 20.53 21.47
N MET A 9 -9.15 20.93 21.59
CA MET A 9 -10.25 20.30 20.84
C MET A 9 -10.16 20.56 19.34
N ILE A 10 -9.88 21.79 18.91
CA ILE A 10 -9.66 22.11 17.50
C ILE A 10 -8.47 21.33 16.96
N PHE A 11 -7.37 21.27 17.72
CA PHE A 11 -6.20 20.49 17.33
C PHE A 11 -6.51 18.99 17.18
N PHE A 12 -7.28 18.42 18.10
CA PHE A 12 -7.76 17.03 17.99
C PHE A 12 -8.61 16.80 16.73
N LEU A 13 -9.54 17.72 16.43
CA LEU A 13 -10.36 17.64 15.21
C LEU A 13 -9.51 17.74 13.94
N LEU A 14 -8.47 18.56 13.93
CA LEU A 14 -7.53 18.65 12.81
C LEU A 14 -6.77 17.33 12.59
N ILE A 15 -6.37 16.63 13.65
CA ILE A 15 -5.70 15.32 13.54
C ILE A 15 -6.65 14.25 13.02
N LEU A 16 -7.91 14.26 13.45
CA LEU A 16 -8.94 13.37 12.89
C LEU A 16 -9.13 13.62 11.39
N LEU A 17 -9.23 14.88 10.98
CA LEU A 17 -9.36 15.25 9.58
C LEU A 17 -8.13 14.83 8.76
N ALA A 18 -6.92 15.01 9.31
CA ALA A 18 -5.69 14.54 8.67
C ALA A 18 -5.69 13.03 8.46
N GLY A 19 -6.28 12.26 9.38
CA GLY A 19 -6.48 10.81 9.24
C GLY A 19 -7.42 10.45 8.08
N TYR A 20 -8.52 11.18 7.94
CA TYR A 20 -9.46 10.99 6.82
C TYR A 20 -8.82 11.29 5.46
N LEU A 21 -7.99 12.34 5.40
CA LEU A 21 -7.29 12.77 4.19
C LEU A 21 -6.03 11.96 3.87
N ARG A 22 -5.68 10.95 4.69
CA ARG A 22 -4.50 10.11 4.48
C ARG A 22 -4.48 9.42 3.12
N TRP A 23 -5.64 8.96 2.67
CA TRP A 23 -5.76 8.12 1.48
C TRP A 23 -6.28 8.92 0.30
N GLU A 24 -5.44 9.06 -0.71
CA GLU A 24 -5.83 9.60 -2.00
C GLU A 24 -6.30 8.44 -2.89
N LYS A 25 -7.60 8.42 -3.19
CA LYS A 25 -8.24 7.40 -4.03
C LYS A 25 -8.26 7.88 -5.48
N GLY A 26 -7.58 7.15 -6.35
CA GLY A 26 -7.67 7.34 -7.79
C GLY A 26 -8.99 6.83 -8.38
N PRO A 27 -9.26 7.15 -9.65
CA PRO A 27 -10.43 6.64 -10.36
C PRO A 27 -10.34 5.12 -10.49
N LEU A 28 -11.51 4.47 -10.45
CA LEU A 28 -11.65 3.05 -10.76
C LEU A 28 -11.56 2.90 -12.29
N GLN A 29 -10.58 2.13 -12.77
CA GLN A 29 -10.35 1.90 -14.20
C GLN A 29 -10.68 0.45 -14.55
N GLN A 30 -11.30 0.21 -15.70
CA GLN A 30 -11.51 -1.14 -16.22
C GLN A 30 -10.34 -1.52 -17.14
N VAL A 31 -9.68 -2.63 -16.84
CA VAL A 31 -8.55 -3.18 -17.59
C VAL A 31 -8.83 -4.65 -17.87
N GLY A 32 -9.42 -4.94 -19.04
CA GLY A 32 -9.82 -6.28 -19.43
C GLY A 32 -10.88 -6.86 -18.47
N ALA A 33 -10.58 -8.00 -17.85
CA ALA A 33 -11.46 -8.65 -16.88
C ALA A 33 -11.37 -8.09 -15.45
N TYR A 34 -10.50 -7.10 -15.22
CA TYR A 34 -10.21 -6.54 -13.91
C TYR A 34 -10.65 -5.07 -13.81
N GLN A 35 -11.08 -4.68 -12.62
CA GLN A 35 -11.19 -3.30 -12.19
C GLN A 35 -9.98 -2.96 -11.33
N VAL A 36 -9.33 -1.85 -11.62
CA VAL A 36 -8.08 -1.44 -11.00
C VAL A 36 -8.31 -0.10 -10.34
N GLN A 37 -8.02 0.01 -9.04
CA GLN A 37 -8.02 1.27 -8.33
C GLN A 37 -6.62 1.58 -7.83
N HIS A 38 -6.14 2.77 -8.18
CA HIS A 38 -4.90 3.29 -7.61
C HIS A 38 -5.20 4.00 -6.30
N LEU A 39 -4.39 3.73 -5.27
CA LEU A 39 -4.40 4.46 -4.01
C LEU A 39 -3.01 4.99 -3.71
N LYS A 40 -2.96 6.12 -3.03
CA LYS A 40 -1.72 6.67 -2.50
C LYS A 40 -1.92 6.98 -1.03
N ASP A 41 -1.06 6.40 -0.20
CA ASP A 41 -0.92 6.81 1.19
C ASP A 41 -0.10 8.10 1.21
N GLN A 42 -0.73 9.23 1.55
CA GLN A 42 -0.05 10.52 1.58
C GLN A 42 0.97 10.62 2.71
N TRP A 43 0.88 9.79 3.75
CA TRP A 43 1.80 9.83 4.87
C TRP A 43 3.09 9.07 4.60
N THR A 44 2.98 7.91 3.95
CA THR A 44 4.15 7.08 3.62
C THR A 44 4.66 7.32 2.20
N GLY A 45 3.89 8.00 1.35
CA GLY A 45 4.14 8.13 -0.09
C GLY A 45 3.89 6.84 -0.87
N GLN A 46 3.48 5.76 -0.20
CA GLN A 46 3.30 4.45 -0.80
C GLN A 46 2.13 4.46 -1.77
N ARG A 47 2.38 3.96 -2.99
CA ARG A 47 1.35 3.76 -4.01
C ARG A 47 0.90 2.31 -4.00
N TRP A 48 -0.40 2.11 -4.06
CA TRP A 48 -1.06 0.82 -4.06
C TRP A 48 -1.94 0.69 -5.30
N VAL A 49 -2.04 -0.53 -5.79
CA VAL A 49 -3.06 -0.95 -6.74
C VAL A 49 -3.95 -1.92 -6.01
N ILE A 50 -5.24 -1.65 -6.00
CA ILE A 50 -6.25 -2.63 -5.60
C ILE A 50 -6.84 -3.22 -6.86
N LEU A 51 -6.75 -4.54 -6.96
CA LEU A 51 -7.41 -5.30 -8.01
C LEU A 51 -8.78 -5.76 -7.51
N TYR A 52 -9.80 -5.46 -8.28
CA TYR A 52 -11.18 -5.87 -8.09
C TYR A 52 -11.62 -6.71 -9.29
N GLY A 53 -12.20 -7.88 -9.04
CA GLY A 53 -12.89 -8.65 -10.07
C GLY A 53 -12.06 -9.72 -10.79
N GLY A 54 -12.79 -10.70 -11.30
CA GLY A 54 -12.43 -11.73 -12.28
C GLY A 54 -13.74 -12.11 -12.97
N LEU A 55 -13.67 -12.73 -14.17
CA LEU A 55 -14.82 -13.08 -15.02
C LEU A 55 -16.02 -13.61 -14.19
N ALA A 56 -17.02 -12.76 -13.97
CA ALA A 56 -18.38 -13.20 -13.77
C ALA A 56 -19.06 -12.95 -15.11
N GLU A 57 -19.41 -14.04 -15.79
CA GLU A 57 -20.27 -14.01 -16.98
C GLU A 57 -21.47 -13.11 -16.73
N GLU A 58 -21.62 -12.13 -17.61
CA GLU A 58 -22.86 -11.50 -18.05
C GLU A 58 -24.11 -11.85 -17.24
N SER A 59 -24.29 -11.24 -16.06
CA SER A 59 -25.61 -11.22 -15.43
C SER A 59 -26.47 -10.25 -16.22
N SER A 60 -27.46 -10.77 -16.94
CA SER A 60 -28.47 -10.02 -17.71
C SER A 60 -29.47 -9.24 -16.84
N ASP A 61 -29.04 -8.74 -15.68
CA ASP A 61 -29.88 -8.10 -14.67
C ASP A 61 -29.52 -6.60 -14.56
N PRO A 62 -30.45 -5.67 -14.85
CA PRO A 62 -30.18 -4.23 -14.89
C PRO A 62 -29.84 -3.61 -13.52
N ASP A 63 -30.09 -4.30 -12.40
CA ASP A 63 -29.84 -3.78 -11.04
C ASP A 63 -28.65 -4.45 -10.31
N HIS A 64 -27.91 -5.35 -10.97
CA HIS A 64 -26.80 -6.05 -10.33
C HIS A 64 -25.50 -5.24 -10.34
N ARG A 65 -25.11 -4.76 -9.15
CA ARG A 65 -23.74 -4.28 -8.89
C ARG A 65 -22.78 -5.45 -9.11
N PRO A 66 -21.70 -5.29 -9.88
CA PRO A 66 -20.78 -6.38 -10.17
C PRO A 66 -20.20 -6.94 -8.87
N TYR A 67 -20.38 -8.24 -8.64
CA TYR A 67 -19.72 -8.97 -7.55
C TYR A 67 -18.28 -9.29 -8.00
N PRO A 68 -17.24 -8.72 -7.35
CA PRO A 68 -15.87 -9.01 -7.74
C PRO A 68 -15.47 -10.43 -7.30
N LEU A 69 -15.18 -11.34 -8.25
CA LEU A 69 -14.66 -12.69 -7.96
C LEU A 69 -13.24 -12.68 -7.34
N TYR A 70 -12.44 -11.64 -7.62
CA TYR A 70 -11.18 -11.37 -6.91
C TYR A 70 -11.34 -10.18 -5.97
N SER A 71 -11.16 -10.41 -4.67
CA SER A 71 -11.44 -9.41 -3.65
C SER A 71 -10.19 -8.63 -3.23
N GLY A 72 -10.03 -7.44 -3.80
CA GLY A 72 -9.34 -6.33 -3.14
C GLY A 72 -7.89 -6.62 -2.75
N GLU A 73 -7.12 -7.33 -3.55
CA GLU A 73 -5.70 -7.54 -3.24
C GLU A 73 -4.92 -6.23 -3.42
N TRP A 74 -4.19 -5.84 -2.37
CA TRP A 74 -3.32 -4.66 -2.37
C TRP A 74 -1.93 -5.05 -2.86
N LEU A 75 -1.56 -4.52 -4.03
CA LEU A 75 -0.26 -4.68 -4.64
C LEU A 75 0.48 -3.33 -4.61
N PRO A 76 1.76 -3.29 -4.22
CA PRO A 76 2.55 -2.07 -4.37
C PRO A 76 2.67 -1.69 -5.84
N TYR A 77 2.43 -0.42 -6.15
CA TYR A 77 2.58 0.11 -7.50
C TYR A 77 4.01 0.56 -7.75
N PHE A 78 4.58 0.12 -8.86
CA PHE A 78 5.86 0.59 -9.39
C PHE A 78 5.65 1.20 -10.78
N SER A 79 6.40 2.26 -11.09
CA SER A 79 6.59 2.59 -12.51
C SER A 79 7.40 1.48 -13.18
N ARG A 80 7.33 1.39 -14.51
CA ARG A 80 8.10 0.38 -15.27
C ARG A 80 9.60 0.52 -15.00
N GLU A 81 10.11 1.74 -15.03
CA GLU A 81 11.51 2.06 -14.75
C GLU A 81 11.93 1.69 -13.33
N GLU A 82 11.11 2.01 -12.33
CA GLU A 82 11.37 1.63 -10.94
C GLU A 82 11.39 0.12 -10.76
N LEU A 83 10.44 -0.60 -11.39
CA LEU A 83 10.36 -2.05 -11.32
C LEU A 83 11.62 -2.67 -11.93
N ASP A 84 12.05 -2.21 -13.10
CA ASP A 84 13.21 -2.74 -13.81
C ASP A 84 14.50 -2.52 -13.01
N LEU A 85 14.70 -1.31 -12.45
CA LEU A 85 15.84 -1.00 -11.59
C LEU A 85 15.88 -1.89 -10.34
N ARG A 86 14.75 -2.03 -9.65
CA ARG A 86 14.65 -2.84 -8.43
C ARG A 86 14.76 -4.34 -8.71
N LEU A 87 14.26 -4.78 -9.86
CA LEU A 87 14.41 -6.17 -10.28
C LEU A 87 15.89 -6.48 -10.55
N GLU A 88 16.61 -5.55 -11.19
CA GLU A 88 18.05 -5.71 -11.41
C GLU A 88 18.82 -5.75 -10.08
N GLU A 89 18.43 -4.96 -9.07
CA GLU A 89 18.99 -5.06 -7.71
C GLU A 89 18.83 -6.47 -7.12
N VAL A 90 17.66 -7.11 -7.30
CA VAL A 90 17.41 -8.49 -6.83
C VAL A 90 18.22 -9.50 -7.63
N LEU A 91 18.30 -9.33 -8.95
CA LEU A 91 19.07 -10.21 -9.83
C LEU A 91 20.58 -10.12 -9.61
N ASN A 92 21.06 -9.00 -9.09
CA ASN A 92 22.46 -8.80 -8.71
C ASN A 92 22.83 -9.42 -7.37
N ARG A 93 21.89 -9.99 -6.62
CA ARG A 93 22.18 -10.76 -5.41
C ARG A 93 22.94 -12.05 -5.77
N PRO A 94 23.84 -12.54 -4.90
CA PRO A 94 24.69 -13.70 -5.19
C PRO A 94 23.88 -14.97 -5.55
N GLU A 95 22.68 -15.12 -4.99
CA GLU A 95 21.77 -16.24 -5.27
C GLU A 95 21.30 -16.32 -6.73
N TYR A 96 21.10 -15.17 -7.38
CA TYR A 96 20.58 -15.05 -8.75
C TYR A 96 21.70 -14.84 -9.76
N GLN A 97 22.75 -14.11 -9.38
CA GLN A 97 23.84 -13.73 -10.27
C GLN A 97 24.52 -14.95 -10.91
N GLY A 98 24.85 -15.97 -10.12
CA GLY A 98 25.49 -17.20 -10.63
C GLY A 98 24.59 -17.96 -11.61
N LYS A 99 23.31 -18.13 -11.26
CA LYS A 99 22.33 -18.81 -12.13
C LYS A 99 22.09 -18.04 -13.43
N ARG A 100 21.98 -16.71 -13.35
CA ARG A 100 21.82 -15.83 -14.51
C ARG A 100 23.00 -15.93 -15.46
N GLN A 101 24.24 -15.87 -14.95
CA GLN A 101 25.45 -15.97 -15.78
C GLN A 101 25.55 -17.33 -16.47
N ILE A 102 25.29 -18.43 -15.75
CA ILE A 102 25.29 -19.79 -16.33
C ILE A 102 24.26 -19.90 -17.45
N LEU A 103 23.03 -19.42 -17.23
CA LEU A 103 21.97 -19.46 -18.24
C LEU A 103 22.29 -18.56 -19.45
N GLN A 104 22.81 -17.36 -19.23
CA GLN A 104 23.21 -16.46 -20.31
C GLN A 104 24.35 -17.05 -21.15
N GLN A 105 25.34 -17.67 -20.50
CA GLN A 105 26.42 -18.34 -21.20
C GLN A 105 25.91 -19.55 -21.99
N ARG A 106 25.05 -20.37 -21.39
CA ARG A 106 24.42 -21.53 -22.06
C ARG A 106 23.60 -21.12 -23.29
N ILE A 107 22.80 -20.05 -23.18
CA ILE A 107 22.04 -19.51 -24.32
C ILE A 107 23.00 -19.05 -25.42
N LYS A 108 24.04 -18.29 -25.07
CA LYS A 108 25.02 -17.81 -26.04
C LYS A 108 25.76 -18.94 -26.75
N ASP A 109 26.15 -19.98 -26.02
CA ASP A 109 26.84 -21.15 -26.59
C ASP A 109 25.91 -21.92 -27.55
N LEU A 110 24.64 -22.09 -27.17
CA LEU A 110 23.61 -22.71 -28.00
C LEU A 110 23.23 -21.87 -29.23
N GLU A 111 23.26 -20.54 -29.14
CA GLU A 111 23.04 -19.64 -30.29
C GLU A 111 24.18 -19.78 -31.32
N ILE A 112 25.43 -19.89 -30.85
CA ILE A 112 26.60 -20.14 -31.70
C ILE A 112 26.49 -21.53 -32.35
N GLU A 113 26.06 -22.54 -31.59
CA GLU A 113 25.84 -23.88 -32.13
C GLU A 113 24.72 -23.89 -33.17
N ALA A 114 23.59 -23.22 -32.91
CA ALA A 114 22.51 -23.07 -33.87
C ALA A 114 22.96 -22.41 -35.18
N ALA A 115 23.81 -21.37 -35.10
CA ALA A 115 24.39 -20.72 -36.26
C ALA A 115 25.32 -21.67 -37.05
N ARG A 116 26.15 -22.46 -36.37
CA ARG A 116 27.02 -23.46 -37.02
C ARG A 116 26.24 -24.56 -37.73
N VAL A 117 25.17 -25.06 -37.11
CA VAL A 117 24.30 -26.08 -37.72
C VAL A 117 23.48 -25.48 -38.86
N ALA A 118 23.20 -24.17 -38.85
CA ALA A 118 22.60 -23.46 -39.98
C ALA A 118 23.56 -23.36 -41.18
N GLU A 119 24.86 -23.18 -40.94
CA GLU A 119 25.88 -23.09 -41.99
C GLU A 119 26.29 -24.45 -42.59
N SER A 120 26.16 -25.56 -41.85
CA SER A 120 26.58 -26.91 -42.28
C SER A 120 25.62 -27.65 -43.22
N THR A 121 24.55 -26.99 -43.72
CA THR A 121 23.45 -27.59 -44.53
C THR A 121 23.89 -28.30 -45.82
N ASP A 122 25.13 -28.15 -46.26
CA ASP A 122 25.61 -28.72 -47.54
C ASP A 122 25.89 -30.24 -47.51
N LYS A 123 25.81 -30.91 -46.34
CA LYS A 123 26.08 -32.37 -46.26
C LYS A 123 25.04 -33.12 -45.41
N ALA A 124 24.28 -34.00 -46.08
CA ALA A 124 23.33 -34.99 -45.56
C ALA A 124 22.12 -34.43 -44.76
N PRO A 125 20.90 -34.41 -45.35
CA PRO A 125 19.74 -33.67 -44.83
C PRO A 125 19.07 -34.27 -43.57
N ALA A 126 19.12 -35.59 -43.38
CA ALA A 126 18.34 -36.24 -42.31
C ALA A 126 18.98 -36.11 -40.91
N VAL A 127 20.32 -36.06 -40.81
CA VAL A 127 21.03 -35.96 -39.52
C VAL A 127 21.08 -34.50 -39.03
N THR A 128 21.19 -33.56 -39.98
CA THR A 128 21.23 -32.12 -39.68
C THR A 128 19.87 -31.57 -39.21
N GLU A 129 18.74 -32.13 -39.66
CA GLU A 129 17.42 -31.70 -39.16
C GLU A 129 17.20 -32.09 -37.69
N THR A 130 17.56 -33.32 -37.30
CA THR A 130 17.47 -33.76 -35.91
C THR A 130 18.37 -32.95 -34.98
N GLU A 131 19.60 -32.60 -35.41
CA GLU A 131 20.51 -31.76 -34.64
C GLU A 131 20.02 -30.31 -34.53
N ARG A 132 19.37 -29.76 -35.56
CA ARG A 132 18.74 -28.44 -35.46
C ARG A 132 17.58 -28.42 -34.48
N GLU A 133 16.76 -29.46 -34.48
CA GLU A 133 15.59 -29.53 -33.61
C GLU A 133 16.00 -29.67 -32.15
N THR A 134 17.04 -30.47 -31.84
CA THR A 134 17.58 -30.58 -30.49
C THR A 134 18.19 -29.27 -29.98
N VAL A 135 18.99 -28.57 -30.80
CA VAL A 135 19.57 -27.27 -30.43
C VAL A 135 18.47 -26.22 -30.22
N ARG A 136 17.45 -26.20 -31.09
CA ARG A 136 16.31 -25.29 -30.96
C ARG A 136 15.50 -25.55 -29.68
N GLN A 137 15.27 -26.82 -29.36
CA GLN A 137 14.59 -27.20 -28.13
C GLN A 137 15.42 -26.80 -26.89
N ALA A 138 16.73 -27.05 -26.91
CA ALA A 138 17.62 -26.65 -25.82
C ALA A 138 17.66 -25.12 -25.63
N LEU A 139 17.63 -24.33 -26.71
CA LEU A 139 17.51 -22.86 -26.65
C LEU A 139 16.18 -22.42 -26.04
N TYR A 140 15.09 -23.06 -26.44
CA TYR A 140 13.77 -22.77 -25.89
C TYR A 140 13.74 -23.05 -24.38
N ASP A 141 14.24 -24.21 -23.96
CA ASP A 141 14.29 -24.61 -22.55
C ASP A 141 15.17 -23.67 -21.71
N ALA A 142 16.36 -23.30 -22.21
CA ALA A 142 17.25 -22.37 -21.52
C ALA A 142 16.65 -20.95 -21.41
N THR A 143 15.95 -20.51 -22.46
CA THR A 143 15.24 -19.22 -22.45
C THR A 143 14.05 -19.24 -21.48
N TRP A 144 13.33 -20.36 -21.42
CA TRP A 144 12.27 -20.57 -20.45
C TRP A 144 12.80 -20.56 -19.02
N GLU A 145 13.88 -21.29 -18.75
CA GLU A 145 14.57 -21.29 -17.44
C GLU A 145 14.96 -19.86 -17.03
N LEU A 146 15.52 -19.08 -17.95
CA LEU A 146 15.85 -17.67 -17.69
C LEU A 146 14.58 -16.87 -17.33
N ASN A 147 13.52 -16.97 -18.13
CA ASN A 147 12.26 -16.27 -17.86
C ASN A 147 11.65 -16.67 -16.51
N THR A 148 11.72 -17.96 -16.13
CA THR A 148 11.26 -18.40 -14.80
C THR A 148 12.09 -17.83 -13.67
N LEU A 149 13.41 -17.67 -13.85
CA LEU A 149 14.28 -17.01 -12.88
C LEU A 149 13.88 -15.54 -12.70
N TYR A 150 13.64 -14.82 -13.80
CA TYR A 150 13.15 -13.44 -13.76
C TYR A 150 11.77 -13.32 -13.08
N ALA A 151 10.85 -14.25 -13.39
CA ALA A 151 9.53 -14.28 -12.76
C ALA A 151 9.63 -14.55 -11.25
N GLY A 152 10.50 -15.46 -10.83
CA GLY A 152 10.78 -15.74 -9.42
C GLY A 152 11.39 -14.54 -8.70
N ALA A 153 12.40 -13.90 -9.29
CA ALA A 153 13.01 -12.69 -8.73
C ALA A 153 11.97 -11.56 -8.58
N LYS A 154 11.08 -11.39 -9.55
CA LYS A 154 9.96 -10.43 -9.48
C LYS A 154 9.00 -10.76 -8.34
N GLN A 155 8.65 -12.02 -8.13
CA GLN A 155 7.79 -12.41 -7.01
C GLN A 155 8.43 -12.11 -5.66
N VAL A 156 9.72 -12.40 -5.50
CA VAL A 156 10.49 -12.09 -4.28
C VAL A 156 10.52 -10.58 -4.04
N LEU A 157 10.82 -9.79 -5.08
CA LEU A 157 10.80 -8.33 -5.01
C LEU A 157 9.44 -7.81 -4.51
N LEU A 158 8.34 -8.27 -5.12
CA LEU A 158 6.99 -7.85 -4.76
C LEU A 158 6.63 -8.26 -3.33
N ALA A 159 7.03 -9.45 -2.89
CA ALA A 159 6.77 -9.94 -1.54
C ALA A 159 7.54 -9.14 -0.47
N GLU A 160 8.83 -8.90 -0.69
CA GLU A 160 9.67 -8.09 0.20
C GLU A 160 9.12 -6.67 0.33
N TYR A 161 8.85 -6.05 -0.82
CA TYR A 161 8.37 -4.67 -0.85
C TYR A 161 6.98 -4.53 -0.25
N ARG A 162 6.08 -5.50 -0.48
CA ARG A 162 4.78 -5.56 0.20
C ARG A 162 4.95 -5.64 1.72
N GLY A 163 5.93 -6.41 2.19
CA GLY A 163 6.28 -6.50 3.62
C GLY A 163 6.77 -5.16 4.18
N GLU A 164 7.69 -4.49 3.49
CA GLU A 164 8.19 -3.17 3.89
C GLU A 164 7.11 -2.10 3.88
N ALA A 165 6.30 -2.05 2.82
CA ALA A 165 5.18 -1.12 2.70
C ALA A 165 4.18 -1.29 3.85
N LYS A 166 3.81 -2.53 4.19
CA LYS A 166 2.95 -2.83 5.34
C LYS A 166 3.57 -2.39 6.67
N LYS A 167 4.88 -2.56 6.86
CA LYS A 167 5.58 -2.09 8.07
C LYS A 167 5.50 -0.56 8.20
N ARG A 168 5.75 0.17 7.11
CA ARG A 168 5.66 1.65 7.08
C ARG A 168 4.23 2.11 7.34
N GLU A 169 3.24 1.46 6.73
CA GLU A 169 1.82 1.75 6.94
C GLU A 169 1.42 1.55 8.41
N LEU A 170 1.83 0.44 9.01
CA LEU A 170 1.56 0.12 10.41
C LEU A 170 2.21 1.14 11.35
N LEU A 171 3.47 1.50 11.09
CA LEU A 171 4.20 2.49 11.88
C LEU A 171 3.54 3.88 11.79
N ALA A 172 3.14 4.32 10.60
CA ALA A 172 2.44 5.58 10.41
C ALA A 172 1.07 5.59 11.13
N THR A 173 0.33 4.48 11.05
CA THR A 173 -0.96 4.30 11.74
C THR A 173 -0.78 4.33 13.26
N ALA A 174 0.26 3.67 13.78
CA ALA A 174 0.56 3.63 15.21
C ALA A 174 0.93 5.01 15.74
N ILE A 175 1.78 5.76 15.03
CA ILE A 175 2.14 7.14 15.39
C ILE A 175 0.90 8.03 15.41
N TRP A 176 0.05 7.96 14.39
CA TRP A 176 -1.19 8.75 14.35
C TRP A 176 -2.16 8.37 15.47
N GLY A 177 -2.36 7.08 15.73
CA GLY A 177 -3.20 6.60 16.82
C GLY A 177 -2.69 7.10 18.18
N PHE A 178 -1.37 7.07 18.40
CA PHE A 178 -0.74 7.62 19.60
C PHE A 178 -1.00 9.14 19.72
N LEU A 179 -0.81 9.90 18.64
CA LEU A 179 -1.10 11.35 18.61
C LEU A 179 -2.57 11.65 18.95
N LEU A 180 -3.52 10.86 18.42
CA LEU A 180 -4.94 11.00 18.75
C LEU A 180 -5.20 10.79 20.25
N VAL A 181 -4.65 9.73 20.84
CA VAL A 181 -4.86 9.41 22.26
C VAL A 181 -4.29 10.52 23.16
N VAL A 182 -3.09 10.99 22.86
CA VAL A 182 -2.43 12.06 23.62
C VAL A 182 -3.26 13.35 23.52
N THR A 183 -3.62 13.77 22.31
CA THR A 183 -4.35 15.02 22.09
C THR A 183 -5.77 14.99 22.65
N PHE A 184 -6.46 13.85 22.55
CA PHE A 184 -7.74 13.63 23.22
C PHE A 184 -7.60 13.76 24.74
N SER A 185 -6.58 13.14 25.34
CA SER A 185 -6.34 13.21 26.78
C SER A 185 -6.11 14.65 27.25
N PHE A 186 -5.34 15.43 26.50
CA PHE A 186 -5.15 16.87 26.77
C PHE A 186 -6.46 17.65 26.63
N ALA A 187 -7.21 17.43 25.55
CA ALA A 187 -8.50 18.10 25.34
C ALA A 187 -9.50 17.80 26.47
N LEU A 188 -9.59 16.53 26.88
CA LEU A 188 -10.41 16.09 27.99
C LEU A 188 -9.98 16.73 29.31
N HIS A 189 -8.67 16.78 29.59
CA HIS A 189 -8.13 17.41 30.80
C HIS A 189 -8.55 18.89 30.90
N TYR A 190 -8.36 19.68 29.84
CA TYR A 190 -8.75 21.09 29.83
C TYR A 190 -10.25 21.29 29.90
N PHE A 191 -11.03 20.41 29.27
CA PHE A 191 -12.49 20.44 29.37
C PHE A 191 -12.95 20.20 30.81
N LEU A 192 -12.43 19.17 31.48
CA LEU A 192 -12.75 18.88 32.88
C LEU A 192 -12.33 20.02 33.82
N ALA A 193 -11.16 20.64 33.58
CA ALA A 193 -10.72 21.80 34.34
C ALA A 193 -11.67 23.00 34.19
N GLU A 194 -12.18 23.25 32.97
CA GLU A 194 -13.17 24.28 32.71
C GLU A 194 -14.50 24.00 33.41
N VAL A 195 -15.01 22.76 33.33
CA VAL A 195 -16.24 22.35 34.02
C VAL A 195 -16.13 22.55 35.53
N LYS A 196 -14.99 22.17 36.12
CA LYS A 196 -14.71 22.42 37.54
C LYS A 196 -14.72 23.91 37.88
N ARG A 197 -14.05 24.74 37.08
CA ARG A 197 -14.02 26.20 37.27
C ARG A 197 -15.43 26.79 37.16
N TRP A 198 -16.21 26.36 36.19
CA TRP A 198 -17.58 26.84 36.00
C TRP A 198 -18.47 26.50 37.20
N LYS A 199 -18.35 25.27 37.72
CA LYS A 199 -19.04 24.85 38.94
C LYS A 199 -18.66 25.71 40.15
N GLN A 200 -17.36 25.93 40.39
CA GLN A 200 -16.87 26.78 41.48
C GLN A 200 -17.38 28.22 41.39
N VAL A 201 -17.37 28.79 40.18
CA VAL A 201 -17.89 30.13 39.93
C VAL A 201 -19.38 30.17 40.26
N HIS A 202 -20.18 29.20 39.78
CA HIS A 202 -21.62 29.15 40.05
C HIS A 202 -21.93 29.02 41.55
N GLU A 203 -21.26 28.11 42.26
CA GLU A 203 -21.39 27.97 43.72
C GLU A 203 -21.04 29.29 44.45
N THR A 204 -20.00 29.99 44.00
CA THR A 204 -19.63 31.29 44.57
C THR A 204 -20.70 32.35 44.31
N TYR A 205 -21.27 32.38 43.10
CA TYR A 205 -22.38 33.29 42.76
C TYR A 205 -23.62 33.01 43.61
N GLU A 206 -23.99 31.74 43.80
CA GLU A 206 -25.12 31.35 44.65
C GLU A 206 -24.92 31.79 46.10
N ILE A 207 -23.72 31.61 46.66
CA ILE A 207 -23.38 32.06 48.02
C ILE A 207 -23.47 33.58 48.13
N VAL A 208 -22.89 34.32 47.18
CA VAL A 208 -22.93 35.80 47.18
C VAL A 208 -24.37 36.29 47.06
N GLU A 209 -25.18 35.67 46.19
CA GLU A 209 -26.60 36.01 46.04
C GLU A 209 -27.40 35.73 47.32
N TYR A 210 -27.18 34.58 47.96
CA TYR A 210 -27.83 34.23 49.22
C TYR A 210 -27.48 35.23 50.34
N VAL A 211 -26.19 35.54 50.53
CA VAL A 211 -25.73 36.50 51.54
C VAL A 211 -26.26 37.91 51.26
N THR A 212 -26.25 38.35 50.00
CA THR A 212 -26.77 39.69 49.65
C THR A 212 -28.29 39.79 49.81
N LYS A 213 -29.05 38.74 49.50
CA LYS A 213 -30.50 38.68 49.75
C LYS A 213 -30.80 38.71 51.26
N ASN A 214 -30.12 37.90 52.05
CA ASN A 214 -30.35 37.83 53.51
C ASN A 214 -29.94 39.12 54.23
N ASN A 215 -28.90 39.82 53.76
CA ASN A 215 -28.49 41.12 54.31
C ASN A 215 -29.41 42.27 53.87
N ARG A 216 -30.05 42.21 52.69
CA ARG A 216 -30.99 43.26 52.22
C ARG A 216 -32.35 43.17 52.87
N TYR A 217 -32.80 41.96 53.19
CA TYR A 217 -34.05 41.72 53.90
C TYR A 217 -33.72 40.82 55.10
N PRO A 218 -33.17 41.38 56.20
CA PRO A 218 -33.03 40.61 57.41
C PRO A 218 -34.44 40.15 57.78
N LEU A 219 -34.68 38.84 57.72
CA LEU A 219 -35.90 38.22 58.22
C LEU A 219 -36.03 38.67 59.69
N GLY A 220 -36.87 39.67 59.90
CA GLY A 220 -37.04 40.31 61.18
C GLY A 220 -37.72 39.34 62.14
N LYS A 221 -37.01 39.09 63.25
CA LYS A 221 -37.49 38.71 64.59
C LYS A 221 -38.43 37.51 64.71
#